data_AF-A0A3B9WTF5-F1
#
_entry.id   AF-A0A3B9WTF5-F1
#
_cell.length_a   1.000
_cell.length_b   1.000
_cell.length_c   1.000
_cell.angle_alpha   90.00
_cell.angle_beta   90.00
_cell.angle_gamma   90.00
#
_symmetry.space_group_name_H-M   'P 1'
#
loop_
_entity.id
_entity.type
_entity.pdbx_description
1 polymer ?
#
loop_
_entity_poly.entity_id
_entity_poly.type
_entity_poly.pdbx_seq_one_letter_code
_entity_poly.pdbx_strand_id
1 'polypeptide(L)'
;MKRMNRIITTAVLAFSMTALTACSAGDLSQIGQALDQEIDERIEAALSEGAPEEEAPKVYEIEEKELTLYLSNEDEGERMKVAFINGNTDIPYIEVQDALDFLTMINQTRGAGDYEFSIKADGEQVTISRENGFPAVIDCKEDTIDFWDFDAFLVSSIAPTILDIVEDIGLDAEGNAAFFEHSDSSYERYGEAITIRPGDYGIDLIHKDGKYYIPLQLYSDFFMQSLNVQLLYNPSGVYFINGGDISPVAEVYYSAERPDKRSQELIDFNYKELCLALDCLYGLKEQHDIPDFETLFMETDLYERLMSEDPQEAGQAIADLCHMHMDDIHSAYNNRSWMMEEEPEVRRGPSILRISADAHRYMDARDEYYPNGCPGYEEVGNTAYITFDEFFYTGVDYYTEEAENDPEDTVGLMIYAYNQITREGSPVENVVLDLSGNKGGAATAASYVIGMFLGDGSISVKDTLTGALVTQNFRIDANLDRKFDEKDSLLDYHLFCLTSPKSFSCGNLVPSVLKNSHMVTMLGQTSGGGSCVVHPITTADGSVFQISGQTRLAYMKNGSFYDIDQGVEPDFIIPTPKQFYDREYLTGYINKLIGTAD
;
A
#
# COMPACT_ATOMS: atom_id res chain seq x y z
N MET A 1 28.83 -1.67 10.86
CA MET A 1 29.78 -1.47 12.00
C MET A 1 29.80 -0.07 12.64
N LYS A 2 30.14 1.06 11.98
CA LYS A 2 30.23 2.38 12.67
C LYS A 2 28.89 3.09 12.95
N ARG A 3 27.80 2.68 12.28
CA ARG A 3 26.44 3.23 12.46
C ARG A 3 25.69 2.57 13.63
N MET A 4 25.84 1.25 13.81
CA MET A 4 25.32 0.45 14.94
C MET A 4 25.74 0.99 16.32
N ASN A 5 27.01 1.33 16.51
CA ASN A 5 27.51 1.82 17.81
C ASN A 5 26.93 3.17 18.26
N ARG A 6 26.21 3.91 17.39
CA ARG A 6 25.57 5.18 17.75
C ARG A 6 24.09 5.04 18.09
N ILE A 7 23.44 3.99 17.59
CA ILE A 7 22.00 3.75 17.78
C ILE A 7 21.75 3.12 19.17
N ILE A 8 22.59 2.16 19.57
CA ILE A 8 22.50 1.45 20.85
C ILE A 8 22.66 2.39 22.06
N THR A 9 23.53 3.41 21.98
CA THR A 9 23.72 4.37 23.10
C THR A 9 22.52 5.28 23.32
N THR A 10 21.64 5.44 22.33
CA THR A 10 20.48 6.33 22.41
C THR A 10 19.25 5.60 22.97
N ALA A 11 19.08 4.31 22.67
CA ALA A 11 18.00 3.47 23.18
C ALA A 11 18.05 3.25 24.71
N VAL A 12 19.26 3.10 25.28
CA VAL A 12 19.47 2.88 26.73
C VAL A 12 19.00 4.09 27.57
N LEU A 13 18.91 5.29 27.01
CA LEU A 13 18.46 6.49 27.73
C LEU A 13 16.92 6.64 27.76
N ALA A 14 16.18 6.00 26.85
CA ALA A 14 14.73 6.09 26.77
C ALA A 14 13.99 5.16 27.75
N PHE A 15 14.62 4.06 28.17
CA PHE A 15 14.00 2.98 28.96
C PHE A 15 13.77 3.27 30.46
N SER A 16 14.07 4.48 30.94
CA SER A 16 13.92 4.81 32.37
C SER A 16 12.54 5.33 32.80
N MET A 17 11.53 5.35 31.93
CA MET A 17 10.23 5.97 32.24
C MET A 17 8.96 5.20 31.85
N THR A 18 8.88 3.87 31.97
CA THR A 18 7.55 3.21 31.92
C THR A 18 7.52 1.81 32.54
N ALA A 19 7.37 1.72 33.88
CA ALA A 19 6.65 0.61 34.53
C ALA A 19 6.46 0.91 36.02
N LEU A 20 5.21 1.12 36.43
CA LEU A 20 4.80 1.20 37.83
C LEU A 20 3.55 0.36 37.99
N THR A 21 3.68 -0.84 38.58
CA THR A 21 2.92 -1.28 39.78
C THR A 21 3.25 -2.74 40.13
N ALA A 22 3.55 -2.96 41.42
CA ALA A 22 3.67 -4.25 42.12
C ALA A 22 4.99 -5.07 42.08
N CYS A 23 6.14 -4.48 41.76
CA CYS A 23 7.46 -5.04 42.11
C CYS A 23 8.23 -4.09 43.02
N SER A 24 9.00 -4.63 43.98
CA SER A 24 9.84 -3.78 44.82
C SER A 24 10.98 -3.20 43.98
N ALA A 25 11.45 -1.99 44.30
CA ALA A 25 12.55 -1.35 43.57
C ALA A 25 13.86 -2.18 43.55
N GLY A 26 14.00 -3.13 44.50
CA GLY A 26 15.10 -4.09 44.51
C GLY A 26 14.94 -5.21 43.49
N ASP A 27 13.70 -5.65 43.22
CA ASP A 27 13.41 -6.72 42.25
C ASP A 27 13.55 -6.21 40.81
N LEU A 28 13.11 -4.98 40.53
CA LEU A 28 13.27 -4.35 39.21
C LEU A 28 14.73 -4.08 38.86
N SER A 29 15.56 -3.73 39.85
CA SER A 29 17.01 -3.57 39.69
C SER A 29 17.70 -4.90 39.36
N GLN A 30 17.23 -6.01 39.92
CA GLN A 30 17.83 -7.33 39.67
C GLN A 30 17.37 -7.92 38.34
N ILE A 31 16.11 -7.70 37.96
CA ILE A 31 15.58 -8.11 36.66
C ILE A 31 16.24 -7.30 35.53
N GLY A 32 16.37 -5.97 35.69
CA GLY A 32 17.09 -5.14 34.71
C GLY A 32 18.55 -5.55 34.55
N GLN A 33 19.26 -5.84 35.65
CA GLN A 33 20.64 -6.32 35.58
C GLN A 33 20.77 -7.71 34.96
N ALA A 34 19.79 -8.60 35.17
CA ALA A 34 19.79 -9.93 34.56
C ALA A 34 19.50 -9.87 33.05
N LEU A 35 18.57 -9.00 32.64
CA LEU A 35 18.22 -8.79 31.24
C LEU A 35 19.34 -8.07 30.48
N ASP A 36 19.93 -7.02 31.06
CA ASP A 36 21.09 -6.32 30.51
C ASP A 36 22.28 -7.28 30.36
N GLN A 37 22.50 -8.16 31.34
CA GLN A 37 23.57 -9.16 31.28
C GLN A 37 23.29 -10.24 30.22
N GLU A 38 22.05 -10.70 30.05
CA GLU A 38 21.70 -11.67 29.00
C GLU A 38 21.80 -11.06 27.60
N ILE A 39 21.39 -9.80 27.45
CA ILE A 39 21.54 -9.03 26.21
C ILE A 39 23.03 -8.80 25.90
N ASP A 40 23.82 -8.38 26.88
CA ASP A 40 25.26 -8.17 26.72
C ASP A 40 26.00 -9.49 26.40
N GLU A 41 25.62 -10.61 27.02
CA GLU A 41 26.19 -11.93 26.75
C GLU A 41 25.80 -12.44 25.34
N ARG A 42 24.59 -12.15 24.85
CA ARG A 42 24.16 -12.50 23.48
C ARG A 42 24.77 -11.58 22.42
N ILE A 43 24.95 -10.29 22.73
CA ILE A 43 25.68 -9.34 21.89
C ILE A 43 27.16 -9.70 21.84
N GLU A 44 27.80 -10.06 22.96
CA GLU A 44 29.18 -10.56 22.95
C GLU A 44 29.29 -11.88 22.20
N ALA A 45 28.32 -12.79 22.30
CA ALA A 45 28.28 -14.00 21.49
C ALA A 45 28.24 -13.68 19.99
N ALA A 46 27.35 -12.78 19.57
CA ALA A 46 27.22 -12.30 18.19
C ALA A 46 28.45 -11.51 17.68
N LEU A 47 29.17 -10.81 18.58
CA LEU A 47 30.39 -10.06 18.26
C LEU A 47 31.67 -10.91 18.37
N SER A 48 31.60 -12.08 19.01
CA SER A 48 32.72 -13.02 19.19
C SER A 48 32.88 -14.00 18.03
N GLU A 49 31.94 -14.01 17.09
CA GLU A 49 32.18 -14.56 15.75
C GLU A 49 33.32 -13.76 15.13
N GLY A 50 34.50 -14.39 15.12
CA GLY A 50 35.71 -13.80 14.58
C GLY A 50 35.54 -13.37 13.13
N ALA A 51 36.51 -12.60 12.61
CA ALA A 51 36.58 -12.25 11.19
C ALA A 51 36.18 -13.46 10.32
N PRO A 52 35.32 -13.29 9.30
CA PRO A 52 34.71 -14.40 8.60
C PRO A 52 35.80 -15.34 8.14
N GLU A 53 35.79 -16.55 8.69
CA GLU A 53 36.50 -17.66 8.07
C GLU A 53 35.96 -17.74 6.65
N GLU A 54 36.85 -17.93 5.67
CA GLU A 54 36.50 -18.11 4.27
C GLU A 54 35.47 -19.26 4.22
N GLU A 55 34.18 -18.92 4.12
CA GLU A 55 33.09 -19.90 4.22
C GLU A 55 33.35 -20.96 3.17
N ALA A 56 33.29 -22.22 3.59
CA ALA A 56 33.41 -23.33 2.65
C ALA A 56 32.37 -23.11 1.53
N PRO A 57 32.73 -23.31 0.25
CA PRO A 57 31.81 -23.02 -0.85
C PRO A 57 30.48 -23.74 -0.65
N LYS A 58 29.37 -22.98 -0.68
CA LYS A 58 28.01 -23.51 -0.51
C LYS A 58 27.76 -24.56 -1.60
N VAL A 59 27.48 -25.81 -1.22
CA VAL A 59 27.18 -26.91 -2.16
C VAL A 59 25.69 -27.16 -2.15
N TYR A 60 25.04 -26.91 -3.28
CA TYR A 60 23.61 -27.09 -3.45
C TYR A 60 23.30 -28.36 -4.26
N GLU A 61 22.33 -29.15 -3.86
CA GLU A 61 21.65 -30.13 -4.71
C GLU A 61 20.35 -29.50 -5.22
N ILE A 62 20.12 -29.50 -6.53
CA ILE A 62 18.97 -28.83 -7.15
C ILE A 62 18.09 -29.87 -7.84
N GLU A 63 16.82 -29.92 -7.47
CA GLU A 63 15.77 -30.70 -8.12
C GLU A 63 14.76 -29.76 -8.79
N GLU A 64 14.75 -29.71 -10.13
CA GLU A 64 13.74 -28.94 -10.88
C GLU A 64 12.44 -29.74 -11.01
N LYS A 65 11.30 -29.07 -10.80
CA LYS A 65 9.95 -29.62 -10.99
C LYS A 65 9.09 -28.64 -11.77
N GLU A 66 8.15 -29.18 -12.53
CA GLU A 66 7.07 -28.37 -13.10
C GLU A 66 5.85 -28.48 -12.19
N LEU A 67 5.35 -27.34 -11.75
CA LEU A 67 4.11 -27.21 -10.99
C LEU A 67 3.03 -26.57 -11.85
N THR A 68 1.78 -26.80 -11.48
CA THR A 68 0.66 -26.08 -12.09
C THR A 68 0.64 -24.66 -11.55
N LEU A 69 0.48 -23.69 -12.44
CA LEU A 69 0.18 -22.31 -12.13
C LEU A 69 -1.33 -22.08 -12.25
N TYR A 70 -1.98 -21.82 -11.13
CA TYR A 70 -3.42 -21.55 -11.08
C TYR A 70 -3.70 -20.06 -11.17
N LEU A 71 -4.52 -19.65 -12.14
CA LEU A 71 -5.09 -18.30 -12.23
C LEU A 71 -6.56 -18.28 -11.78
N SER A 72 -7.23 -19.42 -11.85
CA SER A 72 -8.58 -19.64 -11.32
C SER A 72 -8.79 -21.08 -10.85
N ASN A 73 -9.90 -21.35 -10.17
CA ASN A 73 -10.29 -22.69 -9.70
C ASN A 73 -10.59 -23.68 -10.84
N GLU A 74 -10.88 -23.19 -12.05
CA GLU A 74 -11.26 -24.02 -13.20
C GLU A 74 -10.09 -24.31 -14.16
N ASP A 75 -8.95 -23.65 -13.98
CA ASP A 75 -7.79 -23.82 -14.85
C ASP A 75 -7.06 -25.14 -14.57
N GLU A 76 -6.81 -25.94 -15.62
CA GLU A 76 -5.76 -26.98 -15.59
C GLU A 76 -4.34 -26.37 -15.50
N GLY A 77 -4.27 -25.03 -15.62
CA GLY A 77 -3.15 -24.15 -15.34
C GLY A 77 -2.07 -24.12 -16.41
N GLU A 78 -1.38 -22.99 -16.52
CA GLU A 78 -0.06 -22.97 -17.15
C GLU A 78 0.94 -23.76 -16.28
N ARG A 79 2.14 -24.01 -16.80
CA ARG A 79 3.17 -24.75 -16.07
C ARG A 79 4.27 -23.79 -15.68
N MET A 80 4.56 -23.71 -14.38
CA MET A 80 5.70 -22.97 -13.87
C MET A 80 6.79 -23.94 -13.44
N LYS A 81 8.01 -23.72 -13.91
CA LYS A 81 9.17 -24.47 -13.43
C LYS A 81 9.67 -23.83 -12.15
N VAL A 82 9.87 -24.68 -11.14
CA VAL A 82 10.49 -24.32 -9.87
C VAL A 82 11.64 -25.27 -9.57
N ALA A 83 12.52 -24.85 -8.68
CA ALA A 83 13.64 -25.63 -8.18
C ALA A 83 13.52 -25.81 -6.67
N PHE A 84 13.91 -26.99 -6.19
CA PHE A 84 13.97 -27.36 -4.78
C PHE A 84 15.41 -27.65 -4.41
N ILE A 85 15.85 -27.11 -3.27
CA ILE A 85 17.26 -27.07 -2.89
C ILE A 85 17.50 -28.03 -1.73
N ASN A 86 18.54 -28.87 -1.83
CA ASN A 86 18.96 -29.81 -0.80
C ASN A 86 17.86 -30.77 -0.30
N GLY A 87 16.91 -31.11 -1.18
CA GLY A 87 15.78 -31.99 -0.87
C GLY A 87 14.64 -31.31 -0.08
N ASN A 88 14.75 -30.01 0.21
CA ASN A 88 13.68 -29.22 0.80
C ASN A 88 12.58 -28.98 -0.25
N THR A 89 11.34 -29.36 0.06
CA THR A 89 10.18 -29.17 -0.82
C THR A 89 9.24 -28.05 -0.40
N ASP A 90 9.51 -27.36 0.71
CA ASP A 90 8.66 -26.30 1.24
C ASP A 90 9.03 -24.91 0.71
N ILE A 91 10.28 -24.74 0.26
CA ILE A 91 10.80 -23.47 -0.24
C ILE A 91 11.15 -23.60 -1.72
N PRO A 92 10.23 -23.25 -2.63
CA PRO A 92 10.51 -23.24 -4.07
C PRO A 92 11.38 -22.04 -4.45
N TYR A 93 12.27 -22.28 -5.39
CA TYR A 93 13.06 -21.27 -6.10
C TYR A 93 12.58 -21.17 -7.55
N ILE A 94 12.72 -20.00 -8.16
CA ILE A 94 12.49 -19.79 -9.59
C ILE A 94 13.81 -19.41 -10.26
N GLU A 95 14.04 -19.94 -11.46
CA GLU A 95 15.19 -19.55 -12.28
C GLU A 95 14.97 -18.14 -12.85
N VAL A 96 16.01 -17.30 -12.88
CA VAL A 96 15.88 -15.87 -13.21
C VAL A 96 15.34 -15.64 -14.63
N GLN A 97 15.73 -16.42 -15.63
CA GLN A 97 15.14 -16.29 -16.97
C GLN A 97 13.66 -16.69 -16.97
N ASP A 98 13.28 -17.80 -16.33
CA ASP A 98 11.88 -18.23 -16.18
C ASP A 98 11.04 -17.15 -15.45
N ALA A 99 11.62 -16.48 -14.44
CA ALA A 99 10.98 -15.38 -13.73
C ALA A 99 10.75 -14.15 -14.63
N LEU A 100 11.74 -13.75 -15.42
CA LEU A 100 11.59 -12.61 -16.34
C LEU A 100 10.60 -12.90 -17.47
N ASP A 101 10.59 -14.13 -18.00
CA ASP A 101 9.62 -14.56 -19.00
C ASP A 101 8.19 -14.48 -18.43
N PHE A 102 8.02 -14.89 -17.17
CA PHE A 102 6.75 -14.77 -16.46
C PHE A 102 6.32 -13.31 -16.26
N LEU A 103 7.26 -12.44 -15.84
CA LEU A 103 6.99 -11.01 -15.67
C LEU A 103 6.57 -10.34 -16.98
N THR A 104 7.26 -10.63 -18.09
CA THR A 104 6.90 -10.15 -19.43
C THR A 104 5.49 -10.63 -19.82
N MET A 105 5.16 -11.90 -19.58
CA MET A 105 3.85 -12.46 -19.93
C MET A 105 2.70 -11.76 -19.17
N ILE A 106 2.86 -11.52 -17.88
CA ILE A 106 1.83 -10.81 -17.08
C ILE A 106 1.70 -9.37 -17.53
N ASN A 107 2.82 -8.67 -17.75
CA ASN A 107 2.79 -7.28 -18.20
C ASN A 107 2.07 -7.13 -19.56
N GLN A 108 2.31 -8.04 -20.49
CA GLN A 108 1.62 -8.08 -21.79
C GLN A 108 0.13 -8.35 -21.66
N THR A 109 -0.26 -9.29 -20.81
CA THR A 109 -1.67 -9.68 -20.61
C THR A 109 -2.48 -8.54 -19.97
N ARG A 110 -1.83 -7.71 -19.14
CA ARG A 110 -2.42 -6.49 -18.56
C ARG A 110 -2.43 -5.29 -19.51
N GLY A 111 -1.88 -5.42 -20.72
CA GLY A 111 -1.75 -4.30 -21.65
C GLY A 111 -0.78 -3.21 -21.17
N ALA A 112 0.09 -3.53 -20.20
CA ALA A 112 1.01 -2.59 -19.55
C ALA A 112 2.33 -2.38 -20.33
N GLY A 113 2.30 -2.60 -21.65
CA GLY A 113 3.45 -2.52 -22.55
C GLY A 113 4.24 -3.82 -22.70
N ASP A 114 5.30 -3.78 -23.50
CA ASP A 114 6.21 -4.92 -23.72
C ASP A 114 7.47 -4.73 -22.90
N TYR A 115 7.63 -5.53 -21.84
CA TYR A 115 8.90 -5.59 -21.13
C TYR A 115 9.95 -6.28 -22.00
N GLU A 116 11.03 -5.57 -22.34
CA GLU A 116 12.16 -6.15 -23.05
C GLU A 116 13.35 -6.30 -22.09
N PHE A 117 13.59 -7.55 -21.67
CA PHE A 117 14.75 -7.89 -20.86
C PHE A 117 15.92 -8.36 -21.71
N SER A 118 17.12 -7.97 -21.29
CA SER A 118 18.36 -8.61 -21.75
C SER A 118 19.22 -8.99 -20.56
N ILE A 119 19.82 -10.18 -20.63
CA ILE A 119 20.62 -10.75 -19.55
C ILE A 119 22.08 -10.82 -19.95
N LYS A 120 22.96 -10.42 -19.04
CA LYS A 120 24.41 -10.60 -19.15
C LYS A 120 24.95 -11.27 -17.89
N ALA A 121 25.36 -12.53 -18.02
CA ALA A 121 26.03 -13.30 -16.98
C ALA A 121 27.54 -12.95 -16.89
N ASP A 122 28.06 -12.83 -15.67
CA ASP A 122 29.48 -12.70 -15.36
C ASP A 122 29.80 -13.47 -14.06
N GLY A 123 30.12 -14.76 -14.19
CA GLY A 123 30.37 -15.63 -13.04
C GLY A 123 29.11 -15.79 -12.16
N GLU A 124 29.22 -15.46 -10.87
CA GLU A 124 28.11 -15.54 -9.90
C GLU A 124 27.18 -14.33 -9.94
N GLN A 125 27.44 -13.38 -10.85
CA GLN A 125 26.58 -12.22 -11.06
C GLN A 125 25.81 -12.32 -12.38
N VAL A 126 24.59 -11.81 -12.37
CA VAL A 126 23.77 -11.63 -13.57
C VAL A 126 23.19 -10.22 -13.61
N THR A 127 23.47 -9.49 -14.69
CA THR A 127 22.87 -8.17 -14.95
C THR A 127 21.64 -8.35 -15.84
N ILE A 128 20.51 -7.81 -15.38
CA ILE A 128 19.24 -7.75 -16.10
C ILE A 128 19.04 -6.30 -16.53
N SER A 129 18.92 -6.05 -17.83
CA SER A 129 18.69 -4.70 -18.39
C SER A 129 17.32 -4.60 -19.02
N ARG A 130 16.59 -3.52 -18.72
CA ARG A 130 15.33 -3.10 -19.34
C ARG A 130 15.57 -2.18 -20.54
N GLU A 131 14.61 -2.07 -21.45
CA GLU A 131 14.62 -1.14 -22.59
C GLU A 131 14.71 0.33 -22.19
N ASN A 132 14.23 0.67 -21.00
CA ASN A 132 14.27 2.02 -20.44
C ASN A 132 15.66 2.41 -19.88
N GLY A 133 16.62 1.48 -19.88
CA GLY A 133 18.01 1.75 -19.49
C GLY A 133 18.31 1.66 -17.99
N PHE A 134 17.36 1.20 -17.17
CA PHE A 134 17.58 0.96 -15.74
C PHE A 134 17.78 -0.55 -15.49
N PRO A 135 18.99 -0.99 -15.11
CA PRO A 135 19.26 -2.40 -14.85
C PRO A 135 19.10 -2.78 -13.38
N ALA A 136 18.96 -4.08 -13.16
CA ALA A 136 19.16 -4.75 -11.87
C ALA A 136 20.33 -5.74 -11.97
N VAL A 137 21.03 -5.98 -10.87
CA VAL A 137 22.13 -6.96 -10.78
C VAL A 137 21.84 -7.91 -9.63
N ILE A 138 21.78 -9.20 -9.93
CA ILE A 138 21.71 -10.26 -8.92
C ILE A 138 23.12 -10.79 -8.72
N ASP A 139 23.61 -10.77 -7.48
CA ASP A 139 24.90 -11.32 -7.07
C ASP A 139 24.67 -12.51 -6.13
N CYS A 140 24.87 -13.73 -6.63
CA CYS A 140 24.71 -14.97 -5.86
C CYS A 140 25.90 -15.29 -4.94
N LYS A 141 26.98 -14.51 -5.02
CA LYS A 141 28.14 -14.66 -4.13
C LYS A 141 27.96 -13.86 -2.86
N GLU A 142 27.41 -12.65 -3.00
CA GLU A 142 27.16 -11.73 -1.89
C GLU A 142 25.69 -11.78 -1.41
N ASP A 143 24.85 -12.59 -2.07
CA ASP A 143 23.42 -12.75 -1.79
C ASP A 143 22.69 -11.37 -1.79
N THR A 144 22.88 -10.61 -2.87
CA THR A 144 22.31 -9.26 -3.05
C THR A 144 21.61 -9.05 -4.39
N ILE A 145 20.64 -8.13 -4.41
CA ILE A 145 20.00 -7.61 -5.63
C ILE A 145 20.16 -6.09 -5.65
N ASP A 146 21.00 -5.58 -6.54
CA ASP A 146 21.23 -4.14 -6.73
C ASP A 146 20.32 -3.59 -7.83
N PHE A 147 19.54 -2.57 -7.51
CA PHE A 147 18.76 -1.79 -8.47
C PHE A 147 19.41 -0.44 -8.67
N TRP A 148 19.66 -0.06 -9.93
CA TRP A 148 20.12 1.30 -10.23
C TRP A 148 19.04 2.34 -9.93
N ASP A 149 17.79 1.96 -10.19
CA ASP A 149 16.58 2.62 -9.75
C ASP A 149 15.49 1.54 -9.70
N PHE A 150 14.95 1.27 -8.52
CA PHE A 150 14.00 0.17 -8.30
C PHE A 150 12.64 0.47 -8.93
N ASP A 151 12.15 1.70 -8.78
CA ASP A 151 10.86 2.12 -9.32
C ASP A 151 10.90 2.12 -10.85
N ALA A 152 11.95 2.71 -11.43
CA ALA A 152 12.12 2.74 -12.88
C ALA A 152 12.40 1.35 -13.49
N PHE A 153 12.99 0.41 -12.74
CA PHE A 153 13.14 -0.96 -13.22
C PHE A 153 11.77 -1.65 -13.35
N LEU A 154 10.89 -1.46 -12.35
CA LEU A 154 9.61 -2.16 -12.18
C LEU A 154 8.40 -1.44 -12.80
N VAL A 155 8.54 -0.18 -13.23
CA VAL A 155 7.42 0.57 -13.83
C VAL A 155 6.95 -0.05 -15.14
N SER A 156 5.64 0.03 -15.40
CA SER A 156 5.06 -0.26 -16.72
C SER A 156 5.70 0.60 -17.82
N SER A 157 5.94 0.01 -18.99
CA SER A 157 6.57 0.72 -20.12
C SER A 157 5.65 1.77 -20.77
N ILE A 158 4.36 1.80 -20.41
CA ILE A 158 3.39 2.80 -20.86
C ILE A 158 2.95 3.77 -19.76
N ALA A 159 3.48 3.61 -18.54
CA ALA A 159 3.13 4.51 -17.44
C ALA A 159 3.58 5.95 -17.78
N PRO A 160 2.75 6.97 -17.52
CA PRO A 160 3.13 8.37 -17.68
C PRO A 160 4.28 8.78 -16.76
N THR A 161 4.40 8.12 -15.60
CA THR A 161 5.42 8.42 -14.59
C THR A 161 5.96 7.18 -13.88
N ILE A 162 7.14 7.27 -13.26
CA ILE A 162 7.82 6.18 -12.52
C ILE A 162 7.06 5.69 -11.27
N LEU A 163 6.18 6.52 -10.70
CA LEU A 163 5.28 6.19 -9.59
C LEU A 163 3.84 6.55 -9.97
N ASP A 164 3.32 5.84 -10.96
CA ASP A 164 1.95 6.06 -11.42
C ASP A 164 0.92 5.34 -10.54
N ILE A 165 -0.05 6.10 -10.04
CA ILE A 165 -1.18 5.59 -9.26
C ILE A 165 -2.53 5.88 -9.93
N VAL A 166 -2.55 6.53 -11.10
CA VAL A 166 -3.77 6.82 -11.87
C VAL A 166 -3.85 5.82 -13.02
N GLU A 167 -4.70 4.80 -12.85
CA GLU A 167 -4.79 3.69 -13.80
C GLU A 167 -5.30 4.11 -15.20
N ASP A 168 -6.00 5.24 -15.30
CA ASP A 168 -6.53 5.75 -16.57
C ASP A 168 -5.44 6.53 -17.33
N ILE A 169 -5.03 5.98 -18.47
CA ILE A 169 -4.06 6.59 -19.38
C ILE A 169 -4.59 7.86 -20.08
N GLY A 170 -5.87 8.19 -19.89
CA GLY A 170 -6.53 9.37 -20.43
C GLY A 170 -6.89 9.25 -21.91
N LEU A 171 -6.87 8.05 -22.50
CA LEU A 171 -7.11 7.82 -23.92
C LEU A 171 -8.22 6.79 -24.16
N ASP A 172 -9.08 7.06 -25.15
CA ASP A 172 -10.07 6.09 -25.66
C ASP A 172 -9.43 5.04 -26.58
N ALA A 173 -10.21 4.05 -27.03
CA ALA A 173 -9.74 2.96 -27.88
C ALA A 173 -9.19 3.45 -29.24
N GLU A 174 -9.60 4.64 -29.67
CA GLU A 174 -9.13 5.30 -30.89
C GLU A 174 -7.92 6.23 -30.65
N GLY A 175 -7.46 6.34 -29.40
CA GLY A 175 -6.32 7.16 -28.99
C GLY A 175 -6.63 8.65 -28.86
N ASN A 176 -7.90 9.05 -28.74
CA ASN A 176 -8.28 10.43 -28.41
C ASN A 176 -8.35 10.60 -26.89
N ALA A 177 -8.18 11.83 -26.40
CA ALA A 177 -8.35 12.13 -24.99
C ALA A 177 -9.76 11.74 -24.49
N ALA A 178 -9.79 11.04 -23.36
CA ALA A 178 -10.98 10.54 -22.69
C ALA A 178 -11.39 11.49 -21.54
N PHE A 179 -11.45 11.01 -20.29
CA PHE A 179 -11.81 11.85 -19.13
C PHE A 179 -10.64 12.63 -18.55
N PHE A 180 -9.41 12.25 -18.90
CA PHE A 180 -8.18 12.83 -18.34
C PHE A 180 -7.25 13.31 -19.44
N GLU A 181 -6.61 14.44 -19.20
CA GLU A 181 -5.44 14.89 -19.94
C GLU A 181 -4.27 14.96 -18.97
N HIS A 182 -3.33 14.02 -19.09
CA HIS A 182 -2.06 14.08 -18.37
C HIS A 182 -1.23 15.25 -18.92
N SER A 183 -0.68 16.07 -18.03
CA SER A 183 0.11 17.23 -18.41
C SER A 183 1.58 16.89 -18.60
N ASP A 184 2.17 17.40 -19.69
CA ASP A 184 3.62 17.42 -19.94
C ASP A 184 4.43 18.18 -18.86
N SER A 185 3.75 18.87 -17.93
CA SER A 185 4.36 19.60 -16.82
C SER A 185 4.58 18.77 -15.55
N SER A 186 4.23 17.48 -15.57
CA SER A 186 4.45 16.56 -14.46
C SER A 186 5.94 16.54 -14.07
N TYR A 187 6.20 16.38 -12.78
CA TYR A 187 7.55 16.37 -12.21
C TYR A 187 7.90 14.98 -11.72
N GLU A 188 9.12 14.54 -12.03
CA GLU A 188 9.65 13.28 -11.54
C GLU A 188 11.06 13.45 -11.00
N ARG A 189 11.34 12.73 -9.93
CA ARG A 189 12.66 12.50 -9.39
C ARG A 189 12.83 11.02 -9.18
N TYR A 190 13.75 10.45 -9.95
CA TYR A 190 14.22 9.09 -9.85
C TYR A 190 14.74 8.78 -8.44
N GLY A 191 14.61 7.52 -8.04
CA GLY A 191 15.03 7.01 -6.75
C GLY A 191 16.55 6.94 -6.63
N GLU A 192 17.02 6.78 -5.39
CA GLU A 192 18.41 6.38 -5.17
C GLU A 192 18.59 4.90 -5.57
N ALA A 193 19.81 4.55 -5.98
CA ALA A 193 20.17 3.14 -6.16
C ALA A 193 20.08 2.42 -4.81
N ILE A 194 19.41 1.27 -4.80
CA ILE A 194 19.22 0.46 -3.59
C ILE A 194 19.81 -0.93 -3.78
N THR A 195 20.17 -1.56 -2.65
CA THR A 195 20.54 -2.98 -2.61
C THR A 195 19.57 -3.68 -1.68
N ILE A 196 18.81 -4.65 -2.20
CA ILE A 196 18.12 -5.64 -1.38
C ILE A 196 19.15 -6.69 -0.95
N ARG A 197 19.20 -7.03 0.34
CA ARG A 197 20.26 -7.87 0.93
C ARG A 197 19.72 -9.16 1.56
N PRO A 198 19.20 -10.13 0.77
CA PRO A 198 18.78 -11.42 1.30
C PRO A 198 19.83 -12.11 2.17
N GLY A 199 21.11 -11.98 1.83
CA GLY A 199 22.23 -12.54 2.61
C GLY A 199 22.30 -12.06 4.05
N ASP A 200 21.94 -10.79 4.33
CA ASP A 200 21.93 -10.24 5.69
C ASP A 200 20.86 -10.93 6.58
N TYR A 201 19.86 -11.56 5.97
CA TYR A 201 18.82 -12.35 6.63
C TYR A 201 19.10 -13.86 6.56
N GLY A 202 20.22 -14.28 5.95
CA GLY A 202 20.55 -15.68 5.73
C GLY A 202 19.66 -16.37 4.69
N ILE A 203 19.28 -15.64 3.64
CA ILE A 203 18.54 -16.13 2.48
C ILE A 203 19.50 -16.20 1.29
N ASP A 204 19.65 -17.39 0.72
CA ASP A 204 20.60 -17.64 -0.37
C ASP A 204 20.01 -17.31 -1.76
N LEU A 205 20.80 -16.64 -2.59
CA LEU A 205 20.62 -16.55 -4.04
C LEU A 205 21.60 -17.53 -4.70
N ILE A 206 21.13 -18.38 -5.61
CA ILE A 206 21.92 -19.55 -6.02
C ILE A 206 22.38 -19.42 -7.47
N HIS A 207 23.69 -19.49 -7.69
CA HIS A 207 24.26 -19.69 -9.01
C HIS A 207 24.79 -21.12 -9.14
N LYS A 208 24.22 -21.91 -10.06
CA LYS A 208 24.69 -23.28 -10.32
C LYS A 208 24.50 -23.67 -11.77
N ASP A 209 25.51 -24.32 -12.34
CA ASP A 209 25.51 -24.84 -13.71
C ASP A 209 25.12 -23.78 -14.77
N GLY A 210 25.47 -22.52 -14.52
CA GLY A 210 25.18 -21.38 -15.40
C GLY A 210 23.76 -20.82 -15.30
N LYS A 211 22.99 -21.25 -14.30
CA LYS A 211 21.65 -20.75 -13.98
C LYS A 211 21.66 -20.00 -12.65
N TYR A 212 20.76 -19.03 -12.53
CA TYR A 212 20.59 -18.19 -11.35
C TYR A 212 19.20 -18.44 -10.78
N TYR A 213 19.10 -18.66 -9.48
CA TYR A 213 17.84 -18.97 -8.81
C TYR A 213 17.60 -18.03 -7.64
N ILE A 214 16.37 -17.58 -7.51
CA ILE A 214 15.89 -16.74 -6.40
C ILE A 214 14.72 -17.44 -5.72
N PRO A 215 14.53 -17.29 -4.39
CA PRO A 215 13.34 -17.82 -3.73
C PRO A 215 12.06 -17.26 -4.37
N LEU A 216 11.05 -18.11 -4.54
CA LEU A 216 9.79 -17.70 -5.19
C LEU A 216 9.07 -16.59 -4.41
N GLN A 217 9.13 -16.64 -3.07
CA GLN A 217 8.54 -15.60 -2.22
C GLN A 217 9.23 -14.24 -2.43
N LEU A 218 10.56 -14.21 -2.44
CA LEU A 218 11.33 -13.00 -2.72
C LEU A 218 11.01 -12.43 -4.12
N TYR A 219 10.83 -13.30 -5.10
CA TYR A 219 10.40 -12.89 -6.44
C TYR A 219 8.98 -12.27 -6.42
N SER A 220 8.04 -12.88 -5.72
CA SER A 220 6.68 -12.37 -5.52
C SER A 220 6.71 -10.95 -4.96
N ASP A 221 7.40 -10.75 -3.83
CA ASP A 221 7.29 -9.49 -3.10
C ASP A 221 8.06 -8.33 -3.75
N PHE A 222 9.19 -8.60 -4.41
CA PHE A 222 10.03 -7.53 -4.98
C PHE A 222 9.85 -7.30 -6.49
N PHE A 223 9.46 -8.30 -7.27
CA PHE A 223 9.36 -8.16 -8.73
C PHE A 223 7.92 -8.13 -9.24
N MET A 224 7.01 -8.87 -8.60
CA MET A 224 5.61 -8.94 -9.05
C MET A 224 4.74 -7.80 -8.49
N GLN A 225 5.21 -7.14 -7.43
CA GLN A 225 4.44 -6.10 -6.74
C GLN A 225 4.02 -4.90 -7.60
N SER A 226 4.84 -4.45 -8.56
CA SER A 226 4.49 -3.30 -9.41
C SER A 226 3.33 -3.61 -10.34
N LEU A 227 3.07 -4.90 -10.55
CA LEU A 227 1.92 -5.41 -11.27
C LEU A 227 0.78 -5.76 -10.31
N ASN A 228 0.84 -5.40 -9.03
CA ASN A 228 -0.12 -5.74 -7.98
C ASN A 228 -0.45 -7.25 -7.92
N VAL A 229 0.56 -8.10 -8.16
CA VAL A 229 0.43 -9.56 -8.19
C VAL A 229 1.25 -10.17 -7.06
N GLN A 230 0.69 -11.19 -6.42
CA GLN A 230 1.39 -12.03 -5.46
C GLN A 230 1.30 -13.50 -5.89
N LEU A 231 2.30 -14.27 -5.52
CA LEU A 231 2.33 -15.71 -5.72
C LEU A 231 2.18 -16.42 -4.36
N LEU A 232 1.35 -17.46 -4.34
CA LEU A 232 1.25 -18.39 -3.23
C LEU A 232 1.78 -19.76 -3.65
N TYR A 233 2.28 -20.51 -2.68
CA TYR A 233 2.77 -21.87 -2.90
C TYR A 233 2.15 -22.85 -1.91
N ASN A 234 1.82 -24.04 -2.42
CA ASN A 234 1.66 -25.25 -1.62
C ASN A 234 2.11 -26.47 -2.45
N PRO A 235 2.19 -27.69 -1.88
CA PRO A 235 2.64 -28.87 -2.61
C PRO A 235 1.83 -29.24 -3.88
N SER A 236 0.61 -28.71 -4.04
CA SER A 236 -0.23 -28.92 -5.21
C SER A 236 0.11 -27.98 -6.38
N GLY A 237 0.67 -26.80 -6.12
CA GLY A 237 0.98 -25.83 -7.18
C GLY A 237 1.42 -24.44 -6.71
N VAL A 238 1.54 -23.56 -7.70
CA VAL A 238 1.73 -22.11 -7.52
C VAL A 238 0.44 -21.41 -7.90
N TYR A 239 0.05 -20.39 -7.15
CA TYR A 239 -1.22 -19.70 -7.34
C TYR A 239 -0.96 -18.22 -7.56
N PHE A 240 -1.51 -17.70 -8.64
CA PHE A 240 -1.50 -16.29 -8.98
C PHE A 240 -2.68 -15.60 -8.30
N ILE A 241 -2.41 -14.57 -7.51
CA ILE A 241 -3.44 -13.70 -6.94
C ILE A 241 -3.15 -12.25 -7.31
N ASN A 242 -4.21 -11.46 -7.49
CA ASN A 242 -4.12 -10.05 -7.86
C ASN A 242 -4.70 -9.21 -6.72
N GLY A 243 -3.96 -8.19 -6.26
CA GLY A 243 -4.41 -7.31 -5.19
C GLY A 243 -4.67 -8.01 -3.85
N GLY A 244 -4.05 -9.16 -3.61
CA GLY A 244 -4.34 -10.00 -2.43
C GLY A 244 -5.69 -10.74 -2.47
N ASP A 245 -6.44 -10.69 -3.59
CA ASP A 245 -7.68 -11.44 -3.73
C ASP A 245 -7.41 -12.90 -4.10
N ILE A 246 -7.61 -13.79 -3.11
CA ILE A 246 -7.46 -15.23 -3.29
C ILE A 246 -8.72 -15.90 -3.82
N SER A 247 -9.87 -15.21 -3.84
CA SER A 247 -11.16 -15.79 -4.22
C SER A 247 -11.15 -16.57 -5.54
N PRO A 248 -10.44 -16.12 -6.59
CA PRO A 248 -10.37 -16.86 -7.86
C PRO A 248 -9.76 -18.26 -7.74
N VAL A 249 -8.88 -18.50 -6.77
CA VAL A 249 -8.09 -19.73 -6.62
C VAL A 249 -8.30 -20.45 -5.27
N ALA A 250 -9.14 -19.90 -4.39
CA ALA A 250 -9.29 -20.33 -3.01
C ALA A 250 -9.65 -21.82 -2.87
N GLU A 251 -10.54 -22.35 -3.71
CA GLU A 251 -10.99 -23.75 -3.60
C GLU A 251 -9.82 -24.72 -3.81
N VAL A 252 -9.03 -24.49 -4.86
CA VAL A 252 -7.88 -25.35 -5.18
C VAL A 252 -6.74 -25.12 -4.20
N TYR A 253 -6.52 -23.87 -3.79
CA TYR A 253 -5.50 -23.51 -2.81
C TYR A 253 -5.70 -24.21 -1.45
N TYR A 254 -6.93 -24.17 -0.92
CA TYR A 254 -7.25 -24.81 0.36
C TYR A 254 -7.51 -26.32 0.27
N SER A 255 -7.48 -26.90 -0.93
CA SER A 255 -7.66 -28.35 -1.13
C SER A 255 -6.40 -29.18 -0.82
N ALA A 256 -5.24 -28.53 -0.66
CA ALA A 256 -3.99 -29.20 -0.33
C ALA A 256 -4.05 -29.93 1.03
N GLU A 257 -3.31 -31.04 1.14
CA GLU A 257 -3.24 -31.81 2.38
C GLU A 257 -2.49 -31.04 3.47
N ARG A 258 -3.24 -30.47 4.42
CA ARG A 258 -2.69 -29.66 5.51
C ARG A 258 -1.71 -30.47 6.37
N PRO A 259 -0.47 -29.97 6.59
CA PRO A 259 0.46 -30.63 7.48
C PRO A 259 0.07 -30.38 8.95
N ASP A 260 0.40 -31.33 9.83
CA ASP A 260 0.22 -31.16 11.28
C ASP A 260 1.19 -30.10 11.87
N LYS A 261 2.32 -29.85 11.19
CA LYS A 261 3.40 -28.96 11.62
C LYS A 261 4.13 -28.34 10.43
N ARG A 262 4.66 -27.13 10.63
CA ARG A 262 5.63 -26.50 9.73
C ARG A 262 6.98 -27.19 9.86
N SER A 263 7.73 -27.30 8.77
CA SER A 263 9.14 -27.76 8.82
C SER A 263 10.03 -26.68 9.41
N GLN A 264 11.17 -27.07 10.00
CA GLN A 264 12.10 -26.09 10.57
C GLN A 264 12.65 -25.16 9.48
N GLU A 265 12.93 -25.71 8.30
CA GLU A 265 13.43 -24.95 7.18
C GLU A 265 12.42 -23.88 6.72
N LEU A 266 11.12 -24.22 6.64
CA LEU A 266 10.08 -23.25 6.31
C LEU A 266 9.91 -22.20 7.41
N ILE A 267 9.95 -22.60 8.68
CA ILE A 267 9.86 -21.67 9.81
C ILE A 267 10.97 -20.61 9.73
N ASP A 268 12.22 -21.07 9.58
CA ASP A 268 13.38 -20.19 9.51
C ASP A 268 13.29 -19.25 8.30
N PHE A 269 13.01 -19.80 7.11
CA PHE A 269 12.90 -19.00 5.89
C PHE A 269 11.75 -17.99 5.96
N ASN A 270 10.56 -18.42 6.36
CA ASN A 270 9.38 -17.57 6.44
C ASN A 270 9.58 -16.40 7.41
N TYR A 271 10.21 -16.63 8.56
CA TYR A 271 10.52 -15.56 9.51
C TYR A 271 11.49 -14.53 8.92
N LYS A 272 12.61 -15.02 8.35
CA LYS A 272 13.67 -14.17 7.78
C LYS A 272 13.19 -13.36 6.58
N GLU A 273 12.46 -14.02 5.69
CA GLU A 273 11.90 -13.43 4.48
C GLU A 273 10.85 -12.37 4.84
N LEU A 274 9.96 -12.66 5.79
CA LEU A 274 9.00 -11.70 6.31
C LEU A 274 9.68 -10.46 6.92
N CYS A 275 10.76 -10.63 7.68
CA CYS A 275 11.53 -9.48 8.20
C CYS A 275 12.07 -8.62 7.06
N LEU A 276 12.71 -9.24 6.06
CA LEU A 276 13.24 -8.55 4.88
C LEU A 276 12.15 -7.80 4.10
N ALA A 277 11.04 -8.47 3.80
CA ALA A 277 9.92 -7.89 3.06
C ALA A 277 9.35 -6.67 3.80
N LEU A 278 9.04 -6.81 5.09
CA LEU A 278 8.51 -5.69 5.89
C LEU A 278 9.54 -4.57 6.09
N ASP A 279 10.83 -4.89 6.20
CA ASP A 279 11.86 -3.88 6.33
C ASP A 279 12.10 -3.05 5.06
N CYS A 280 11.78 -3.60 3.89
CA CYS A 280 11.87 -2.88 2.63
C CYS A 280 10.54 -2.23 2.23
N LEU A 281 9.41 -2.89 2.49
CA LEU A 281 8.12 -2.56 1.86
C LEU A 281 7.13 -1.91 2.83
N TYR A 282 7.33 -1.99 4.15
CA TYR A 282 6.46 -1.29 5.09
C TYR A 282 6.75 0.21 5.11
N GLY A 283 5.81 0.96 4.57
CA GLY A 283 5.92 2.39 4.40
C GLY A 283 5.70 3.20 5.65
N LEU A 284 5.40 2.68 6.84
CA LEU A 284 5.18 3.53 8.05
C LEU A 284 6.21 3.33 9.16
N LYS A 285 7.34 2.65 8.89
CA LYS A 285 8.36 2.37 9.91
C LYS A 285 8.79 3.60 10.72
N GLU A 286 9.08 4.71 10.06
CA GLU A 286 9.51 5.95 10.75
C GLU A 286 8.40 6.54 11.64
N GLN A 287 7.15 6.58 11.17
CA GLN A 287 6.02 7.10 11.95
C GLN A 287 5.64 6.22 13.13
N HIS A 288 5.89 4.92 13.03
CA HIS A 288 5.60 3.96 14.08
C HIS A 288 6.81 3.68 14.98
N ASP A 289 7.91 4.42 14.80
CA ASP A 289 9.16 4.22 15.53
C ASP A 289 9.67 2.75 15.46
N ILE A 290 9.45 2.08 14.32
CA ILE A 290 9.93 0.71 14.07
C ILE A 290 11.33 0.81 13.45
N PRO A 291 12.41 0.44 14.18
CA PRO A 291 13.77 0.48 13.63
C PRO A 291 13.96 -0.58 12.53
N ASP A 292 13.53 -1.80 12.84
CA ASP A 292 13.49 -2.98 11.99
C ASP A 292 12.48 -3.97 12.56
N PHE A 293 11.98 -4.89 11.72
CA PHE A 293 10.93 -5.82 12.13
C PHE A 293 11.42 -6.96 13.02
N GLU A 294 12.68 -7.35 12.91
CA GLU A 294 13.29 -8.31 13.85
C GLU A 294 13.24 -7.77 15.29
N THR A 295 13.64 -6.51 15.49
CA THR A 295 13.57 -5.85 16.80
C THR A 295 12.14 -5.79 17.31
N LEU A 296 11.17 -5.38 16.47
CA LEU A 296 9.75 -5.37 16.85
C LEU A 296 9.26 -6.75 17.30
N PHE A 297 9.61 -7.81 16.57
CA PHE A 297 9.20 -9.16 16.89
C PHE A 297 9.82 -9.66 18.20
N MET A 298 11.08 -9.30 18.46
CA MET A 298 11.81 -9.66 19.68
C MET A 298 11.35 -8.88 20.92
N GLU A 299 10.93 -7.63 20.76
CA GLU A 299 10.40 -6.79 21.85
C GLU A 299 8.94 -7.12 22.20
N THR A 300 8.29 -7.93 21.38
CA THR A 300 6.91 -8.41 21.56
C THR A 300 6.91 -9.93 21.78
N ASP A 301 5.73 -10.55 21.85
CA ASP A 301 5.61 -12.02 21.86
C ASP A 301 5.61 -12.61 20.44
N LEU A 302 5.72 -11.79 19.38
CA LEU A 302 5.58 -12.24 18.01
C LEU A 302 6.71 -13.16 17.57
N TYR A 303 7.95 -12.94 18.01
CA TYR A 303 9.07 -13.80 17.62
C TYR A 303 8.81 -15.28 17.96
N GLU A 304 8.48 -15.58 19.22
CA GLU A 304 8.25 -16.96 19.67
C GLU A 304 7.11 -17.63 18.89
N ARG A 305 6.09 -16.85 18.53
CA ARG A 305 4.88 -17.32 17.87
C ARG A 305 5.06 -17.51 16.36
N LEU A 306 5.79 -16.60 15.71
CA LEU A 306 6.20 -16.72 14.30
C LEU A 306 7.15 -17.92 14.09
N MET A 307 7.97 -18.23 15.09
CA MET A 307 8.88 -19.39 15.11
C MET A 307 8.18 -20.71 15.52
N SER A 308 6.88 -20.71 15.75
CA SER A 308 6.13 -21.91 16.14
C SER A 308 6.04 -22.93 15.01
N GLU A 309 6.14 -24.21 15.36
CA GLU A 309 5.82 -25.34 14.47
C GLU A 309 4.31 -25.44 14.18
N ASP A 310 3.46 -24.84 15.03
CA ASP A 310 2.02 -24.80 14.85
C ASP A 310 1.63 -23.71 13.83
N PRO A 311 1.07 -24.07 12.66
CA PRO A 311 0.64 -23.09 11.66
C PRO A 311 -0.42 -22.10 12.18
N GLN A 312 -1.29 -22.54 13.09
CA GLN A 312 -2.34 -21.68 13.64
C GLN A 312 -1.74 -20.56 14.49
N GLU A 313 -0.72 -20.88 15.29
CA GLU A 313 -0.02 -19.92 16.14
C GLU A 313 0.75 -18.89 15.32
N ALA A 314 1.47 -19.34 14.28
CA ALA A 314 2.22 -18.48 13.38
C ALA A 314 1.29 -17.54 12.59
N GLY A 315 0.20 -18.05 12.02
CA GLY A 315 -0.79 -17.22 11.32
C GLY A 315 -1.50 -16.22 12.22
N GLN A 316 -1.81 -16.61 13.46
CA GLN A 316 -2.34 -15.69 14.47
C GLN A 316 -1.34 -14.58 14.82
N ALA A 317 -0.03 -14.85 14.81
CA ALA A 317 1.00 -13.83 15.03
C ALA A 317 1.03 -12.78 13.91
N ILE A 318 0.85 -13.19 12.64
CA ILE A 318 0.71 -12.23 11.52
C ILE A 318 -0.55 -11.38 11.68
N ALA A 319 -1.67 -11.97 12.09
CA ALA A 319 -2.90 -11.22 12.33
C ALA A 319 -2.74 -10.18 13.45
N ASP A 320 -2.04 -10.54 14.53
CA ASP A 320 -1.73 -9.61 15.60
C ASP A 320 -0.72 -8.55 15.16
N LEU A 321 0.28 -8.91 14.36
CA LEU A 321 1.20 -7.96 13.77
C LEU A 321 0.44 -6.85 13.04
N CYS A 322 -0.47 -7.20 12.13
CA CYS A 322 -1.29 -6.23 11.40
C CYS A 322 -2.18 -5.39 12.33
N HIS A 323 -2.95 -6.05 13.19
CA HIS A 323 -4.05 -5.39 13.89
C HIS A 323 -3.71 -4.83 15.28
N MET A 324 -2.62 -5.30 15.92
CA MET A 324 -2.22 -4.88 17.27
C MET A 324 -0.91 -4.09 17.27
N HIS A 325 0.06 -4.46 16.44
CA HIS A 325 1.42 -3.91 16.51
C HIS A 325 1.69 -2.84 15.45
N MET A 326 1.25 -3.05 14.21
CA MET A 326 1.20 -1.99 13.21
C MET A 326 0.08 -0.99 13.54
N ASP A 327 -1.09 -1.49 14.00
CA ASP A 327 -2.23 -0.69 14.51
C ASP A 327 -2.65 0.46 13.56
N ASP A 328 -2.43 0.29 12.26
CA ASP A 328 -2.93 1.17 11.20
C ASP A 328 -4.01 0.47 10.37
N ILE A 329 -4.88 1.23 9.71
CA ILE A 329 -6.06 0.69 9.03
C ILE A 329 -5.84 0.32 7.55
N HIS A 330 -4.62 0.51 7.02
CA HIS A 330 -4.22 -0.06 5.73
C HIS A 330 -3.54 -1.42 5.89
N SER A 331 -2.96 -1.71 7.06
CA SER A 331 -2.41 -3.02 7.40
C SER A 331 -3.48 -3.97 7.93
N ALA A 332 -3.67 -5.12 7.27
CA ALA A 332 -4.72 -6.06 7.63
C ALA A 332 -4.36 -7.50 7.25
N TYR A 333 -4.81 -8.46 8.06
CA TYR A 333 -4.76 -9.87 7.70
C TYR A 333 -5.98 -10.23 6.84
N ASN A 334 -5.74 -10.70 5.62
CA ASN A 334 -6.79 -10.87 4.64
C ASN A 334 -7.26 -12.32 4.55
N ASN A 335 -6.34 -13.27 4.44
CA ASN A 335 -6.65 -14.69 4.32
C ASN A 335 -5.61 -15.56 5.01
N ARG A 336 -6.08 -16.65 5.61
CA ARG A 336 -5.23 -17.64 6.27
C ARG A 336 -4.32 -18.41 5.30
N SER A 337 -3.20 -18.91 5.82
CA SER A 337 -2.40 -19.92 5.13
C SER A 337 -3.23 -21.19 4.87
N TRP A 338 -2.93 -21.89 3.78
CA TRP A 338 -3.46 -23.23 3.51
C TRP A 338 -3.16 -24.23 4.63
N MET A 339 -2.07 -24.03 5.38
CA MET A 339 -1.67 -24.88 6.52
C MET A 339 -2.54 -24.69 7.77
N MET A 340 -3.24 -23.55 7.88
CA MET A 340 -4.08 -23.25 9.05
C MET A 340 -5.39 -24.03 9.02
N GLU A 341 -5.95 -24.26 10.20
CA GLU A 341 -7.27 -24.88 10.31
C GLU A 341 -8.40 -23.85 10.31
N GLU A 342 -8.20 -22.76 11.05
CA GLU A 342 -9.21 -21.75 11.31
C GLU A 342 -8.68 -20.36 10.96
N GLU A 343 -9.59 -19.42 10.70
CA GLU A 343 -9.23 -18.00 10.61
C GLU A 343 -8.70 -17.51 11.97
N PRO A 344 -7.73 -16.59 12.00
CA PRO A 344 -7.24 -16.04 13.25
C PRO A 344 -8.30 -15.21 13.97
N GLU A 345 -8.21 -15.17 15.29
CA GLU A 345 -9.00 -14.26 16.10
C GLU A 345 -8.60 -12.81 15.82
N VAL A 346 -9.59 -11.97 15.50
CA VAL A 346 -9.38 -10.55 15.24
C VAL A 346 -9.22 -9.78 16.56
N ARG A 347 -7.98 -9.46 16.91
CA ARG A 347 -7.62 -8.57 18.02
C ARG A 347 -7.16 -7.23 17.49
N ARG A 348 -7.68 -6.13 18.01
CA ARG A 348 -7.42 -4.77 17.49
C ARG A 348 -6.73 -3.90 18.52
N GLY A 349 -5.72 -3.17 18.05
CA GLY A 349 -4.99 -2.20 18.81
C GLY A 349 -5.80 -0.93 19.09
N PRO A 350 -5.29 -0.05 19.98
CA PRO A 350 -6.00 1.14 20.41
C PRO A 350 -6.37 2.10 19.28
N SER A 351 -5.52 2.25 18.27
CA SER A 351 -5.72 3.21 17.17
C SER A 351 -6.83 2.73 16.24
N ILE A 352 -6.82 1.46 15.84
CA ILE A 352 -7.91 0.87 15.04
C ILE A 352 -9.24 0.94 15.83
N LEU A 353 -9.23 0.63 17.13
CA LEU A 353 -10.43 0.73 17.97
C LEU A 353 -10.97 2.16 18.04
N ARG A 354 -10.10 3.17 18.18
CA ARG A 354 -10.48 4.58 18.19
C ARG A 354 -11.11 5.00 16.87
N ILE A 355 -10.45 4.69 15.75
CA ILE A 355 -10.96 5.01 14.40
C ILE A 355 -12.31 4.34 14.17
N SER A 356 -12.47 3.06 14.57
CA SER A 356 -13.74 2.35 14.47
C SER A 356 -14.85 3.00 15.31
N ALA A 357 -14.53 3.45 16.53
CA ALA A 357 -15.49 4.14 17.39
C ALA A 357 -15.92 5.49 16.81
N ASP A 358 -14.98 6.26 16.26
CA ASP A 358 -15.30 7.51 15.57
C ASP A 358 -16.16 7.24 14.33
N ALA A 359 -15.80 6.26 13.49
CA ALA A 359 -16.57 5.89 12.31
C ALA A 359 -18.03 5.55 12.65
N HIS A 360 -18.28 4.75 13.69
CA HIS A 360 -19.65 4.48 14.16
C HIS A 360 -20.37 5.74 14.62
N ARG A 361 -19.71 6.62 15.37
CA ARG A 361 -20.32 7.87 15.87
C ARG A 361 -20.80 8.77 14.73
N TYR A 362 -20.05 8.85 13.63
CA TYR A 362 -20.47 9.63 12.46
C TYR A 362 -21.57 8.93 11.66
N MET A 363 -21.50 7.61 11.50
CA MET A 363 -22.56 6.83 10.84
C MET A 363 -23.89 6.94 11.59
N ASP A 364 -23.89 6.75 12.92
CA ASP A 364 -25.10 6.89 13.75
C ASP A 364 -25.72 8.28 13.60
N ALA A 365 -24.89 9.32 13.59
CA ALA A 365 -25.37 10.69 13.40
C ALA A 365 -25.93 10.93 11.99
N ARG A 366 -25.35 10.31 10.95
CA ARG A 366 -25.88 10.40 9.59
C ARG A 366 -27.23 9.71 9.46
N ASP A 367 -27.37 8.52 10.04
CA ASP A 367 -28.59 7.71 9.98
C ASP A 367 -29.79 8.40 10.65
N GLU A 368 -29.55 9.29 11.62
CA GLU A 368 -30.60 10.13 12.21
C GLU A 368 -31.22 11.13 11.19
N TYR A 369 -30.42 11.65 10.26
CA TYR A 369 -30.84 12.63 9.25
C TYR A 369 -31.21 11.98 7.91
N TYR A 370 -30.54 10.88 7.58
CA TYR A 370 -30.67 10.14 6.33
C TYR A 370 -30.98 8.65 6.57
N PRO A 371 -32.13 8.31 7.19
CA PRO A 371 -32.46 6.93 7.57
C PRO A 371 -32.65 5.98 6.38
N ASN A 372 -32.74 6.51 5.16
CA ASN A 372 -32.87 5.73 3.92
C ASN A 372 -31.65 5.87 3.00
N GLY A 373 -30.50 6.30 3.54
CA GLY A 373 -29.31 6.65 2.76
C GLY A 373 -29.21 8.14 2.49
N CYS A 374 -27.98 8.64 2.47
CA CYS A 374 -27.67 10.01 2.08
C CYS A 374 -27.59 10.08 0.55
N PRO A 375 -28.32 10.99 -0.11
CA PRO A 375 -28.25 11.12 -1.56
C PRO A 375 -26.84 11.56 -2.00
N GLY A 376 -26.43 11.10 -3.18
CA GLY A 376 -25.17 11.52 -3.79
C GLY A 376 -25.12 13.02 -4.07
N TYR A 377 -26.26 13.61 -4.46
CA TYR A 377 -26.42 15.04 -4.72
C TYR A 377 -27.65 15.62 -4.02
N GLU A 378 -27.49 16.76 -3.37
CA GLU A 378 -28.59 17.49 -2.71
C GLU A 378 -28.40 19.01 -2.80
N GLU A 379 -29.46 19.76 -3.09
CA GLU A 379 -29.47 21.22 -3.00
C GLU A 379 -30.29 21.70 -1.81
N VAL A 380 -29.70 22.55 -0.97
CA VAL A 380 -30.39 23.24 0.13
C VAL A 380 -30.14 24.74 0.00
N GLY A 381 -31.13 25.46 -0.53
CA GLY A 381 -31.03 26.90 -0.78
C GLY A 381 -30.11 27.22 -1.95
N ASN A 382 -29.02 27.94 -1.67
CA ASN A 382 -27.96 28.29 -2.63
C ASN A 382 -26.72 27.38 -2.51
N THR A 383 -26.83 26.24 -1.81
CA THR A 383 -25.71 25.32 -1.58
C THR A 383 -26.02 23.95 -2.15
N ALA A 384 -25.11 23.44 -2.98
CA ALA A 384 -25.10 22.06 -3.45
C ALA A 384 -24.17 21.21 -2.57
N TYR A 385 -24.58 20.00 -2.25
CA TYR A 385 -23.80 18.98 -1.53
C TYR A 385 -23.58 17.78 -2.45
N ILE A 386 -22.33 17.35 -2.57
CA ILE A 386 -21.92 16.15 -3.29
C ILE A 386 -21.35 15.17 -2.26
N THR A 387 -22.00 14.03 -2.03
CA THR A 387 -21.69 13.12 -0.92
C THR A 387 -21.46 11.69 -1.43
N PHE A 388 -20.34 11.07 -1.04
CA PHE A 388 -20.09 9.65 -1.34
C PHE A 388 -19.09 9.05 -0.34
N ASP A 389 -19.21 7.75 -0.07
CA ASP A 389 -18.48 7.06 1.00
C ASP A 389 -17.21 6.33 0.52
N GLU A 390 -16.99 6.26 -0.78
CA GLU A 390 -15.85 5.59 -1.39
C GLU A 390 -15.58 6.21 -2.76
N PHE A 391 -14.29 6.35 -3.10
CA PHE A 391 -13.87 6.65 -4.46
C PHE A 391 -13.93 5.38 -5.28
N PHE A 392 -14.87 5.30 -6.20
CA PHE A 392 -15.08 4.14 -7.05
C PHE A 392 -15.02 4.55 -8.51
N TYR A 393 -14.42 3.70 -9.34
CA TYR A 393 -14.22 3.94 -10.77
C TYR A 393 -14.53 2.64 -11.52
N THR A 394 -15.51 2.68 -12.42
CA THR A 394 -15.94 1.49 -13.18
C THR A 394 -15.49 1.52 -14.64
N GLY A 395 -14.95 2.65 -15.11
CA GLY A 395 -14.56 2.85 -16.51
C GLY A 395 -15.73 3.05 -17.47
N VAL A 396 -16.91 3.47 -16.98
CA VAL A 396 -18.07 3.80 -17.82
C VAL A 396 -17.76 4.98 -18.75
N ASP A 397 -18.14 4.84 -20.03
CA ASP A 397 -18.00 5.91 -21.03
C ASP A 397 -19.20 6.87 -21.01
N TYR A 398 -19.15 7.85 -20.12
CA TYR A 398 -20.13 8.93 -20.01
C TYR A 398 -20.25 9.87 -21.24
N TYR A 399 -19.41 9.75 -22.28
CA TYR A 399 -19.70 10.40 -23.57
C TYR A 399 -20.86 9.72 -24.31
N THR A 400 -21.15 8.46 -23.96
CA THR A 400 -22.21 7.65 -24.57
C THR A 400 -23.32 7.29 -23.59
N GLU A 401 -23.01 7.22 -22.29
CA GLU A 401 -23.94 6.93 -21.21
C GLU A 401 -24.26 8.20 -20.41
N GLU A 402 -25.53 8.42 -20.08
CA GLU A 402 -25.93 9.61 -19.31
C GLU A 402 -25.66 9.37 -17.82
N ALA A 403 -24.98 10.32 -17.17
CA ALA A 403 -24.79 10.27 -15.73
C ALA A 403 -26.11 10.48 -14.97
N GLU A 404 -26.43 9.58 -14.05
CA GLU A 404 -27.66 9.61 -13.24
C GLU A 404 -27.42 10.22 -11.84
N ASN A 405 -28.50 10.45 -11.09
CA ASN A 405 -28.46 11.05 -9.74
C ASN A 405 -27.86 10.13 -8.65
N ASP A 406 -27.71 8.84 -8.96
CA ASP A 406 -27.12 7.83 -8.07
C ASP A 406 -26.36 6.80 -8.93
N PRO A 407 -25.29 7.23 -9.62
CA PRO A 407 -24.55 6.36 -10.50
C PRO A 407 -23.71 5.36 -9.69
N GLU A 408 -23.31 4.27 -10.33
CA GLU A 408 -22.52 3.23 -9.67
C GLU A 408 -21.12 3.74 -9.25
N ASP A 409 -20.59 4.78 -9.90
CA ASP A 409 -19.24 5.28 -9.67
C ASP A 409 -19.16 6.80 -9.38
N THR A 410 -17.99 7.20 -8.86
CA THR A 410 -17.75 8.59 -8.45
C THR A 410 -17.68 9.54 -9.64
N VAL A 411 -17.13 9.13 -10.78
CA VAL A 411 -16.97 10.00 -11.96
C VAL A 411 -18.35 10.39 -12.49
N GLY A 412 -19.27 9.44 -12.62
CA GLY A 412 -20.66 9.69 -12.97
C GLY A 412 -21.33 10.64 -11.99
N LEU A 413 -21.12 10.47 -10.68
CA LEU A 413 -21.75 11.33 -9.67
C LEU A 413 -21.27 12.77 -9.81
N MET A 414 -19.97 12.95 -10.06
CA MET A 414 -19.38 14.26 -10.27
C MET A 414 -19.91 14.92 -11.54
N ILE A 415 -20.03 14.18 -12.66
CA ILE A 415 -20.61 14.69 -13.92
C ILE A 415 -22.08 15.10 -13.70
N TYR A 416 -22.87 14.25 -13.04
CA TYR A 416 -24.25 14.57 -12.71
C TYR A 416 -24.35 15.85 -11.87
N ALA A 417 -23.55 15.94 -10.81
CA ALA A 417 -23.52 17.10 -9.93
C ALA A 417 -23.09 18.37 -10.67
N TYR A 418 -22.05 18.30 -11.52
CA TYR A 418 -21.61 19.41 -12.36
C TYR A 418 -22.74 19.92 -13.26
N ASN A 419 -23.45 19.02 -13.94
CA ASN A 419 -24.58 19.35 -14.80
C ASN A 419 -25.74 20.00 -14.02
N GLN A 420 -26.01 19.53 -12.80
CA GLN A 420 -26.99 20.20 -11.95
C GLN A 420 -26.50 21.59 -11.55
N ILE A 421 -25.30 21.72 -11.00
CA ILE A 421 -24.75 22.97 -10.48
C ILE A 421 -24.71 24.07 -11.55
N THR A 422 -24.32 23.72 -12.78
CA THR A 422 -24.11 24.65 -13.89
C THR A 422 -25.35 24.87 -14.77
N ARG A 423 -26.48 24.20 -14.49
CA ARG A 423 -27.70 24.33 -15.29
C ARG A 423 -28.20 25.77 -15.37
N GLU A 424 -28.86 26.10 -16.47
CA GLU A 424 -29.48 27.42 -16.65
C GLU A 424 -30.50 27.69 -15.52
N GLY A 425 -30.32 28.81 -14.81
CA GLY A 425 -31.19 29.21 -13.71
C GLY A 425 -30.92 28.49 -12.36
N SER A 426 -29.80 27.78 -12.24
CA SER A 426 -29.34 27.22 -10.96
C SER A 426 -29.25 28.30 -9.86
N PRO A 427 -29.78 28.04 -8.65
CA PRO A 427 -29.63 28.95 -7.51
C PRO A 427 -28.30 28.76 -6.77
N VAL A 428 -27.46 27.80 -7.20
CA VAL A 428 -26.25 27.40 -6.49
C VAL A 428 -25.19 28.49 -6.58
N GLU A 429 -24.63 28.84 -5.42
CA GLU A 429 -23.49 29.74 -5.25
C GLU A 429 -22.35 29.02 -4.48
N ASN A 430 -22.69 28.01 -3.68
CA ASN A 430 -21.76 27.25 -2.85
C ASN A 430 -21.79 25.77 -3.22
N VAL A 431 -20.63 25.12 -3.26
CA VAL A 431 -20.52 23.68 -3.48
C VAL A 431 -19.74 23.05 -2.32
N VAL A 432 -20.31 22.02 -1.71
CA VAL A 432 -19.72 21.26 -0.61
C VAL A 432 -19.45 19.84 -1.09
N LEU A 433 -18.18 19.46 -1.15
CA LEU A 433 -17.77 18.06 -1.27
C LEU A 433 -17.77 17.42 0.12
N ASP A 434 -18.73 16.53 0.38
CA ASP A 434 -18.87 15.83 1.65
C ASP A 434 -18.15 14.48 1.62
N LEU A 435 -16.92 14.48 2.15
CA LEU A 435 -16.10 13.29 2.35
C LEU A 435 -16.12 12.83 3.80
N SER A 436 -17.05 13.31 4.63
CA SER A 436 -17.11 12.98 6.05
C SER A 436 -17.39 11.50 6.32
N GLY A 437 -17.98 10.81 5.34
CA GLY A 437 -18.24 9.37 5.35
C GLY A 437 -17.17 8.53 4.63
N ASN A 438 -16.23 9.16 3.93
CA ASN A 438 -15.42 8.55 2.87
C ASN A 438 -14.16 7.85 3.37
N LYS A 439 -13.94 6.58 3.01
CA LYS A 439 -12.79 5.80 3.51
C LYS A 439 -11.60 5.66 2.55
N GLY A 440 -11.67 6.29 1.37
CA GLY A 440 -10.68 6.12 0.31
C GLY A 440 -11.25 5.44 -0.91
N GLY A 441 -10.39 4.80 -1.70
CA GLY A 441 -10.74 4.09 -2.93
C GLY A 441 -9.82 4.46 -4.10
N ALA A 442 -10.34 4.36 -5.32
CA ALA A 442 -9.59 4.53 -6.56
C ALA A 442 -8.98 5.94 -6.70
N ALA A 443 -7.66 6.00 -6.92
CA ALA A 443 -6.95 7.26 -7.15
C ALA A 443 -7.40 7.95 -8.46
N THR A 444 -7.81 7.20 -9.49
CA THR A 444 -8.42 7.77 -10.71
C THR A 444 -9.65 8.61 -10.42
N ALA A 445 -10.60 8.10 -9.62
CA ALA A 445 -11.77 8.86 -9.21
C ALA A 445 -11.39 10.06 -8.33
N ALA A 446 -10.39 9.93 -7.46
CA ALA A 446 -9.86 11.02 -6.66
C ALA A 446 -9.27 12.14 -7.54
N SER A 447 -8.49 11.78 -8.56
CA SER A 447 -7.97 12.71 -9.57
C SER A 447 -9.10 13.45 -10.27
N TYR A 448 -10.17 12.76 -10.64
CA TYR A 448 -11.30 13.40 -11.31
C TYR A 448 -11.94 14.51 -10.45
N VAL A 449 -12.18 14.21 -9.17
CA VAL A 449 -12.72 15.16 -8.19
C VAL A 449 -11.78 16.35 -7.98
N ILE A 450 -10.47 16.10 -7.86
CA ILE A 450 -9.45 17.15 -7.72
C ILE A 450 -9.47 18.07 -8.95
N GLY A 451 -9.46 17.49 -10.16
CA GLY A 451 -9.52 18.25 -11.41
C GLY A 451 -10.76 19.12 -11.50
N MET A 452 -11.94 18.58 -11.17
CA MET A 452 -13.18 19.36 -11.18
C MET A 452 -13.18 20.53 -10.20
N PHE A 453 -12.59 20.37 -9.02
CA PHE A 453 -12.57 21.45 -8.01
C PHE A 453 -11.48 22.50 -8.28
N LEU A 454 -10.37 22.12 -8.91
CA LEU A 454 -9.20 23.00 -9.07
C LEU A 454 -8.92 23.44 -10.51
N GLY A 455 -9.59 22.85 -11.51
CA GLY A 455 -9.31 23.00 -12.93
C GLY A 455 -8.03 22.29 -13.36
N ASP A 456 -6.90 22.69 -12.77
CA ASP A 456 -5.62 21.99 -12.89
C ASP A 456 -5.38 21.15 -11.62
N GLY A 457 -5.45 19.83 -11.78
CA GLY A 457 -5.25 18.88 -10.68
C GLY A 457 -3.80 18.42 -10.56
N SER A 458 -3.40 18.08 -9.34
CA SER A 458 -2.11 17.40 -9.11
C SER A 458 -2.17 16.44 -7.93
N ILE A 459 -1.46 15.32 -8.06
CA ILE A 459 -1.22 14.37 -6.97
C ILE A 459 0.28 14.13 -6.87
N SER A 460 0.80 14.16 -5.65
CA SER A 460 2.20 13.88 -5.37
C SER A 460 2.34 12.53 -4.68
N VAL A 461 3.36 11.77 -5.06
CA VAL A 461 3.67 10.45 -4.50
C VAL A 461 5.16 10.35 -4.20
N LYS A 462 5.50 9.65 -3.12
CA LYS A 462 6.87 9.36 -2.70
C LYS A 462 7.04 7.87 -2.44
N ASP A 463 8.08 7.27 -3.00
CA ASP A 463 8.55 5.96 -2.54
C ASP A 463 9.48 6.14 -1.33
N THR A 464 9.22 5.40 -0.25
CA THR A 464 10.00 5.48 0.99
C THR A 464 11.25 4.61 1.01
N LEU A 465 11.30 3.58 0.17
CA LEU A 465 12.44 2.69 0.01
C LEU A 465 13.53 3.38 -0.82
N THR A 466 13.16 3.98 -1.96
CA THR A 466 14.11 4.58 -2.90
C THR A 466 14.26 6.09 -2.73
N GLY A 467 13.24 6.74 -2.15
CA GLY A 467 13.15 8.20 -2.12
C GLY A 467 12.72 8.84 -3.45
N ALA A 468 12.26 8.05 -4.43
CA ALA A 468 11.68 8.57 -5.67
C ALA A 468 10.46 9.45 -5.36
N LEU A 469 10.23 10.45 -6.21
CA LEU A 469 9.16 11.42 -6.05
C LEU A 469 8.51 11.71 -7.39
N VAL A 470 7.18 11.70 -7.43
CA VAL A 470 6.40 12.11 -8.58
C VAL A 470 5.39 13.16 -8.18
N THR A 471 5.13 14.11 -9.07
CA THR A 471 3.92 14.93 -9.05
C THR A 471 3.29 14.86 -10.42
N GLN A 472 2.18 14.15 -10.48
CA GLN A 472 1.37 13.99 -11.68
C GLN A 472 0.44 15.19 -11.76
N ASN A 473 0.49 15.90 -12.87
CA ASN A 473 -0.41 17.01 -13.16
C ASN A 473 -1.41 16.55 -14.22
N PHE A 474 -2.68 16.87 -14.04
CA PHE A 474 -3.74 16.43 -14.94
C PHE A 474 -4.88 17.44 -15.02
N ARG A 475 -5.67 17.32 -16.09
CA ARG A 475 -6.95 17.98 -16.28
C ARG A 475 -8.03 16.96 -16.54
N ILE A 476 -9.27 17.39 -16.42
CA ILE A 476 -10.44 16.57 -16.73
C ILE A 476 -11.34 17.24 -17.75
N ASP A 477 -12.21 16.46 -18.38
CA ASP A 477 -13.37 16.97 -19.11
C ASP A 477 -14.64 16.73 -18.27
N ALA A 478 -15.16 17.78 -17.65
CA ALA A 478 -16.35 17.72 -16.81
C ALA A 478 -17.65 17.91 -17.61
N ASN A 479 -17.56 18.68 -18.70
CA ASN A 479 -18.72 19.07 -19.49
C ASN A 479 -18.94 18.17 -20.73
N LEU A 480 -18.02 17.24 -20.97
CA LEU A 480 -18.05 16.20 -21.99
C LEU A 480 -17.99 16.75 -23.44
N ASP A 481 -17.33 17.89 -23.65
CA ASP A 481 -17.15 18.50 -24.98
C ASP A 481 -15.80 18.22 -25.66
N ARG A 482 -15.00 17.34 -25.04
CA ARG A 482 -13.65 16.92 -25.41
C ARG A 482 -12.65 18.07 -25.47
N LYS A 483 -12.88 19.11 -24.67
CA LYS A 483 -11.89 20.16 -24.39
C LYS A 483 -11.59 20.14 -22.91
N PHE A 484 -10.35 20.45 -22.58
CA PHE A 484 -9.84 20.54 -21.22
C PHE A 484 -9.58 22.02 -20.94
N ASP A 485 -10.65 22.76 -20.63
CA ASP A 485 -10.63 24.21 -20.48
C ASP A 485 -11.23 24.68 -19.14
N GLU A 486 -11.29 25.99 -18.93
CA GLU A 486 -11.79 26.57 -17.67
C GLU A 486 -13.23 26.17 -17.32
N LYS A 487 -14.01 25.71 -18.31
CA LYS A 487 -15.38 25.23 -18.10
C LYS A 487 -15.40 23.90 -17.40
N ASP A 488 -14.31 23.14 -17.36
CA ASP A 488 -14.28 21.81 -16.72
C ASP A 488 -14.09 21.86 -15.20
N SER A 489 -14.35 23.02 -14.60
CA SER A 489 -14.13 23.26 -13.18
C SER A 489 -15.31 23.94 -12.50
N LEU A 490 -15.33 23.86 -11.17
CA LEU A 490 -16.28 24.54 -10.29
C LEU A 490 -15.70 25.84 -9.69
N LEU A 491 -14.62 26.38 -10.26
CA LEU A 491 -13.91 27.55 -9.70
C LEU A 491 -14.74 28.85 -9.67
N ASP A 492 -15.85 28.91 -10.39
CA ASP A 492 -16.80 30.03 -10.36
C ASP A 492 -17.70 30.04 -9.10
N TYR A 493 -17.61 29.03 -8.24
CA TYR A 493 -18.41 28.86 -7.03
C TYR A 493 -17.58 28.97 -5.75
N HIS A 494 -18.24 29.18 -4.60
CA HIS A 494 -17.59 29.04 -3.30
C HIS A 494 -17.43 27.56 -2.94
N LEU A 495 -16.18 27.10 -2.88
CA LEU A 495 -15.86 25.68 -2.72
C LEU A 495 -15.53 25.32 -1.27
N PHE A 496 -16.15 24.24 -0.80
CA PHE A 496 -15.93 23.68 0.53
C PHE A 496 -15.70 22.17 0.44
N CYS A 497 -14.91 21.63 1.38
CA CYS A 497 -14.81 20.18 1.58
C CYS A 497 -15.04 19.86 3.06
N LEU A 498 -15.92 18.91 3.34
CA LEU A 498 -16.28 18.48 4.68
C LEU A 498 -15.56 17.17 5.03
N THR A 499 -14.75 17.20 6.10
CA THR A 499 -13.95 16.05 6.56
C THR A 499 -14.26 15.64 7.98
N SER A 500 -14.12 14.36 8.29
CA SER A 500 -14.22 13.79 9.63
C SER A 500 -13.06 12.82 9.91
N PRO A 501 -12.87 12.32 11.14
CA PRO A 501 -11.88 11.28 11.41
C PRO A 501 -12.09 9.97 10.63
N LYS A 502 -13.21 9.80 9.92
CA LYS A 502 -13.46 8.70 8.99
C LYS A 502 -12.88 8.95 7.59
N SER A 503 -12.65 10.21 7.21
CA SER A 503 -12.07 10.64 5.93
C SER A 503 -10.64 10.12 5.79
N PHE A 504 -10.41 9.01 5.10
CA PHE A 504 -9.14 8.28 5.11
C PHE A 504 -8.64 7.95 3.69
N SER A 505 -7.34 7.70 3.49
CA SER A 505 -6.75 7.29 2.21
C SER A 505 -7.06 8.31 1.09
N CYS A 506 -7.68 7.96 -0.04
CA CYS A 506 -8.15 8.94 -1.03
C CYS A 506 -9.14 9.98 -0.45
N GLY A 507 -9.94 9.59 0.56
CA GLY A 507 -10.76 10.47 1.37
C GLY A 507 -9.98 11.46 2.23
N ASN A 508 -8.67 11.26 2.37
CA ASN A 508 -7.71 12.18 2.99
C ASN A 508 -6.83 12.91 1.95
N LEU A 509 -6.43 12.23 0.87
CA LEU A 509 -5.70 12.81 -0.25
C LEU A 509 -6.42 14.00 -0.85
N VAL A 510 -7.69 13.83 -1.22
CA VAL A 510 -8.46 14.89 -1.88
C VAL A 510 -8.53 16.13 -0.97
N PRO A 511 -8.97 16.07 0.30
CA PRO A 511 -8.90 17.22 1.19
C PRO A 511 -7.50 17.82 1.36
N SER A 512 -6.44 17.01 1.35
CA SER A 512 -5.06 17.49 1.49
C SER A 512 -4.67 18.39 0.31
N VAL A 513 -4.94 17.91 -0.91
CA VAL A 513 -4.67 18.65 -2.15
C VAL A 513 -5.55 19.91 -2.22
N LEU A 514 -6.86 19.77 -1.97
CA LEU A 514 -7.81 20.88 -1.99
C LEU A 514 -7.42 21.97 -0.97
N LYS A 515 -7.03 21.61 0.25
CA LYS A 515 -6.55 22.56 1.26
C LYS A 515 -5.27 23.27 0.83
N ASN A 516 -4.31 22.53 0.29
CA ASN A 516 -3.03 23.09 -0.14
C ASN A 516 -3.18 24.07 -1.32
N SER A 517 -4.21 23.90 -2.15
CA SER A 517 -4.53 24.83 -3.25
C SER A 517 -4.90 26.24 -2.76
N HIS A 518 -5.37 26.37 -1.52
CA HIS A 518 -5.98 27.59 -0.98
C HIS A 518 -7.26 28.07 -1.71
N MET A 519 -7.84 27.23 -2.59
CA MET A 519 -9.07 27.54 -3.34
C MET A 519 -10.33 26.94 -2.70
N VAL A 520 -10.18 25.94 -1.84
CA VAL A 520 -11.28 25.24 -1.18
C VAL A 520 -11.17 25.39 0.34
N THR A 521 -12.27 25.74 0.99
CA THR A 521 -12.33 25.89 2.45
C THR A 521 -12.65 24.55 3.11
N MET A 522 -11.81 24.10 4.04
CA MET A 522 -12.04 22.85 4.78
C MET A 522 -12.97 23.08 5.98
N LEU A 523 -14.00 22.25 6.08
CA LEU A 523 -14.97 22.24 7.18
C LEU A 523 -14.90 20.90 7.93
N GLY A 524 -15.23 20.90 9.22
CA GLY A 524 -15.49 19.66 9.94
C GLY A 524 -14.51 19.36 11.07
N GLN A 525 -13.87 18.21 11.01
CA GLN A 525 -12.84 17.74 11.93
C GLN A 525 -11.63 17.26 11.12
N THR A 526 -10.50 17.06 11.79
CA THR A 526 -9.31 16.51 11.15
C THR A 526 -9.65 15.17 10.49
N SER A 527 -9.22 15.00 9.24
CA SER A 527 -9.40 13.74 8.52
C SER A 527 -8.65 12.59 9.24
N GLY A 528 -9.03 11.35 8.94
CA GLY A 528 -8.44 10.15 9.55
C GLY A 528 -7.00 9.87 9.13
N GLY A 529 -6.49 10.56 8.11
CA GLY A 529 -5.13 10.38 7.63
C GLY A 529 -4.98 9.28 6.58
N GLY A 530 -3.84 8.57 6.63
CA GLY A 530 -3.48 7.54 5.67
C GLY A 530 -2.79 8.12 4.44
N SER A 531 -1.49 7.88 4.35
CA SER A 531 -0.68 8.24 3.18
C SER A 531 -0.30 7.04 2.32
N CYS A 532 -0.13 5.85 2.88
CA CYS A 532 0.40 4.72 2.12
C CYS A 532 -0.64 4.17 1.13
N VAL A 533 -0.18 3.80 -0.07
CA VAL A 533 -0.92 2.92 -0.96
C VAL A 533 -0.89 1.52 -0.35
N VAL A 534 -2.04 0.84 -0.33
CA VAL A 534 -2.14 -0.52 0.19
C VAL A 534 -1.26 -1.43 -0.66
N HIS A 535 -0.44 -2.23 0.02
CA HIS A 535 0.48 -3.16 -0.61
C HIS A 535 0.17 -4.58 -0.12
N PRO A 536 -0.47 -5.43 -0.94
CA PRO A 536 -0.73 -6.82 -0.58
C PRO A 536 0.57 -7.63 -0.67
N ILE A 537 0.81 -8.45 0.35
CA ILE A 537 1.97 -9.33 0.44
C ILE A 537 1.52 -10.72 0.90
N THR A 538 2.36 -11.70 0.65
CA THR A 538 2.14 -13.07 1.14
C THR A 538 3.27 -13.51 2.05
N THR A 539 3.06 -14.53 2.85
CA THR A 539 4.13 -15.22 3.55
C THR A 539 4.54 -16.48 2.77
N ALA A 540 5.78 -16.95 2.96
CA ALA A 540 6.26 -18.18 2.34
C ALA A 540 5.41 -19.42 2.70
N ASP A 541 4.79 -19.42 3.88
CA ASP A 541 3.82 -20.46 4.28
C ASP A 541 2.38 -20.21 3.78
N GLY A 542 2.14 -19.10 3.11
CA GLY A 542 0.95 -18.85 2.30
C GLY A 542 -0.16 -17.99 2.94
N SER A 543 0.09 -17.30 4.05
CA SER A 543 -0.86 -16.28 4.51
C SER A 543 -0.93 -15.13 3.51
N VAL A 544 -2.10 -14.54 3.33
CA VAL A 544 -2.30 -13.32 2.52
C VAL A 544 -2.66 -12.18 3.45
N PHE A 545 -1.91 -11.11 3.38
CA PHE A 545 -2.19 -9.91 4.15
C PHE A 545 -1.79 -8.68 3.35
N GLN A 546 -2.03 -7.52 3.93
CA GLN A 546 -1.65 -6.25 3.32
C GLN A 546 -1.02 -5.36 4.36
N ILE A 547 -0.20 -4.44 3.88
CA ILE A 547 0.50 -3.47 4.68
C ILE A 547 0.30 -2.07 4.12
N SER A 548 0.48 -1.07 4.97
CA SER A 548 0.80 0.28 4.52
C SER A 548 2.10 0.25 3.71
N GLY A 549 2.00 0.24 2.38
CA GLY A 549 3.13 0.06 1.47
C GLY A 549 4.08 1.24 1.38
N GLN A 550 5.22 1.02 0.72
CA GLN A 550 6.31 1.98 0.59
C GLN A 550 5.94 3.24 -0.20
N THR A 551 4.93 3.16 -1.06
CA THR A 551 4.41 4.27 -1.86
C THR A 551 3.48 5.13 -1.03
N ARG A 552 3.87 6.38 -0.76
CA ARG A 552 3.11 7.34 0.04
C ARG A 552 2.57 8.50 -0.78
N LEU A 553 1.27 8.70 -0.67
CA LEU A 553 0.55 9.90 -1.06
C LEU A 553 1.07 11.11 -0.29
N ALA A 554 1.17 12.23 -1.00
CA ALA A 554 1.70 13.48 -0.50
C ALA A 554 1.07 14.67 -1.23
N TYR A 555 1.43 15.88 -0.80
CA TYR A 555 1.31 17.08 -1.63
C TYR A 555 2.63 17.84 -1.67
N MET A 556 2.85 18.61 -2.73
CA MET A 556 4.00 19.49 -2.86
C MET A 556 3.65 20.92 -2.43
N LYS A 557 4.55 21.55 -1.65
CA LYS A 557 4.49 22.98 -1.35
C LYS A 557 5.89 23.57 -1.35
N ASN A 558 6.10 24.61 -2.15
CA ASN A 558 7.41 25.28 -2.29
C ASN A 558 8.57 24.32 -2.60
N GLY A 559 8.33 23.32 -3.45
CA GLY A 559 9.34 22.32 -3.83
C GLY A 559 9.69 21.31 -2.74
N SER A 560 8.93 21.28 -1.63
CA SER A 560 9.06 20.27 -0.57
C SER A 560 7.83 19.37 -0.56
N PHE A 561 8.04 18.09 -0.24
CA PHE A 561 6.99 17.09 -0.10
C PHE A 561 6.52 17.01 1.33
N TYR A 562 5.20 16.92 1.49
CA TYR A 562 4.55 16.81 2.79
C TYR A 562 3.70 15.55 2.80
N ASP A 563 4.00 14.69 3.76
CA ASP A 563 3.27 13.48 4.07
C ASP A 563 1.88 13.85 4.62
N ILE A 564 0.85 13.10 4.22
CA ILE A 564 -0.56 13.36 4.58
C ILE A 564 -1.09 12.41 5.64
N ASP A 565 -0.26 11.55 6.22
CA ASP A 565 -0.69 10.45 7.07
C ASP A 565 -1.39 10.91 8.36
N GLN A 566 -1.04 12.09 8.85
CA GLN A 566 -1.64 12.68 10.06
C GLN A 566 -3.00 13.35 9.83
N GLY A 567 -3.47 13.35 8.59
CA GLY A 567 -4.72 13.98 8.21
C GLY A 567 -4.63 15.51 8.06
N VAL A 568 -5.75 16.07 7.65
CA VAL A 568 -5.92 17.47 7.24
C VAL A 568 -6.82 18.13 8.26
N GLU A 569 -6.27 19.12 8.97
CA GLU A 569 -7.07 19.94 9.87
C GLU A 569 -8.10 20.78 9.08
N PRO A 570 -9.31 21.00 9.58
CA PRO A 570 -10.26 21.89 8.94
C PRO A 570 -9.86 23.36 9.15
N ASP A 571 -10.29 24.25 8.24
CA ASP A 571 -10.18 25.70 8.45
C ASP A 571 -11.25 26.17 9.43
N PHE A 572 -12.43 25.54 9.39
CA PHE A 572 -13.52 25.80 10.33
C PHE A 572 -14.03 24.50 10.97
N ILE A 573 -13.91 24.45 12.30
CA ILE A 573 -14.30 23.27 13.09
C ILE A 573 -15.81 23.18 13.22
N ILE A 574 -16.37 22.01 12.87
CA ILE A 574 -17.76 21.63 13.21
C ILE A 574 -17.71 20.66 14.38
N PRO A 575 -18.18 21.06 15.59
CA PRO A 575 -17.83 20.36 16.83
C PRO A 575 -18.61 19.07 17.07
N THR A 576 -19.73 18.82 16.36
CA THR A 576 -20.58 17.65 16.62
C THR A 576 -20.94 16.92 15.33
N PRO A 577 -20.95 15.56 15.32
CA PRO A 577 -21.33 14.79 14.14
C PRO A 577 -22.72 15.13 13.57
N LYS A 578 -23.71 15.44 14.40
CA LYS A 578 -25.07 15.80 13.94
C LYS A 578 -25.08 17.02 13.00
N GLN A 579 -24.21 17.99 13.26
CA GLN A 579 -24.12 19.22 12.46
C GLN A 579 -23.52 19.00 11.06
N PHE A 580 -22.87 17.87 10.81
CA PHE A 580 -22.39 17.51 9.47
C PHE A 580 -23.56 17.20 8.54
N TYR A 581 -24.59 16.56 9.10
CA TYR A 581 -25.72 15.99 8.34
C TYR A 581 -26.99 16.84 8.43
N ASP A 582 -27.01 17.86 9.30
CA ASP A 582 -28.02 18.92 9.29
C ASP A 582 -27.71 19.94 8.18
N ARG A 583 -28.22 19.70 6.97
CA ARG A 583 -27.93 20.56 5.80
C ARG A 583 -28.51 21.96 5.91
N GLU A 584 -29.64 22.15 6.60
CA GLU A 584 -30.18 23.49 6.85
C GLU A 584 -29.23 24.29 7.76
N TYR A 585 -28.75 23.67 8.84
CA TYR A 585 -27.74 24.27 9.71
C TYR A 585 -26.45 24.57 8.95
N LEU A 586 -25.94 23.61 8.18
CA LEU A 586 -24.66 23.72 7.48
C LEU A 586 -24.70 24.79 6.38
N THR A 587 -25.78 24.85 5.58
CA THR A 587 -26.00 25.94 4.61
C THR A 587 -26.06 27.30 5.33
N GLY A 588 -26.78 27.37 6.44
CA GLY A 588 -26.86 28.60 7.25
C GLY A 588 -25.52 29.00 7.89
N TYR A 589 -24.63 28.05 8.15
CA TYR A 589 -23.28 28.28 8.64
C TYR A 589 -22.36 28.80 7.53
N ILE A 590 -22.35 28.14 6.37
CA ILE A 590 -21.58 28.53 5.17
C ILE A 590 -21.92 29.95 4.73
N ASN A 591 -23.20 30.27 4.61
CA ASN A 591 -23.65 31.62 4.21
C ASN A 591 -23.19 32.71 5.19
N LYS A 592 -23.01 32.39 6.48
CA LYS A 592 -22.43 33.33 7.45
C LYS A 592 -20.94 33.52 7.26
N LEU A 593 -20.19 32.45 6.95
CA LEU A 593 -18.75 32.53 6.70
C LEU A 593 -18.46 33.46 5.52
N ILE A 594 -19.17 33.25 4.40
CA ILE A 594 -19.02 34.07 3.19
C ILE A 594 -19.44 35.51 3.46
N GLY A 595 -20.59 35.72 4.10
CA GLY A 595 -21.08 37.06 4.45
C GLY A 595 -20.23 37.83 5.47
N THR A 596 -19.20 37.22 6.06
CA THR A 596 -18.22 37.87 6.95
C THR A 596 -16.88 38.18 6.27
N ALA A 597 -16.72 37.82 4.99
CA ALA A 597 -15.48 37.99 4.23
C ALA A 597 -15.38 39.30 3.41
N ASP A 598 -16.37 40.21 3.55
CA ASP A 598 -16.41 41.53 2.89
C ASP A 598 -15.85 42.70 3.75
#